data_AF-A0A3D1GX72-F1
#
_entry.id   AF-A0A3D1GX72-F1
#
_cell.length_a   1.000
_cell.length_b   1.000
_cell.length_c   1.000
_cell.angle_alpha   90.00
_cell.angle_beta   90.00
_cell.angle_gamma   90.00
#
_symmetry.space_group_name_H-M   'P 1'
#
loop_
_entity.id
_entity.type
_entity.pdbx_description
1 polymer ?
#
loop_
_entity_poly.entity_id
_entity_poly.type
_entity_poly.pdbx_seq_one_letter_code
_entity_poly.pdbx_strand_id
1 'polypeptide(L)'
;MRQENNKWQKRADRGGFGVPNEYDHYVVSKPAPLLEWLLENVKSSSKTKIKQILQGRGIRVDGKTITKFDYPLRPGMKIAVSKSKKNQETFKSKYLKIVYEDRYLVVVEKQIGILSMAAGHSSLNVKTVLDDYFHKTRQNCQAHVVHRLDRDTSGLMIYAKDKQTELALEDDWHHNVYDRRYVALVSGEMEEDEGTVANWLKDNKAYITYSSDTDNGGKYAVTHYHTLQRSTDYSLVEFKLETGRKNQIRVHTADMGHPVCGDIKYGNGDDPCHRLCLHAYVLCFYHPVTHQPMEFETPIPSEFRRALKS
;
A
#
# COMPACT_ATOMS: atom_id res chain seq x y z
N MET A 1 73.22 -25.64 7.48
CA MET A 1 72.81 -24.22 7.47
C MET A 1 71.29 -24.26 7.76
N ARG A 2 70.75 -23.78 8.90
CA ARG A 2 70.54 -22.36 9.32
C ARG A 2 69.85 -21.53 8.20
N GLN A 3 68.84 -20.66 8.38
CA GLN A 3 68.01 -20.14 9.51
C GLN A 3 66.84 -19.31 8.86
N GLU A 4 65.64 -19.02 9.42
CA GLU A 4 64.95 -19.45 10.65
C GLU A 4 63.40 -19.17 10.65
N ASN A 5 62.69 -19.83 11.57
CA ASN A 5 61.35 -19.63 12.18
C ASN A 5 60.41 -18.42 11.88
N ASN A 6 59.20 -18.76 11.43
CA ASN A 6 57.93 -18.76 12.22
C ASN A 6 57.52 -17.55 13.10
N LYS A 7 56.45 -16.87 12.68
CA LYS A 7 55.33 -16.22 13.42
C LYS A 7 54.42 -15.62 12.32
N TRP A 8 53.14 -15.94 12.13
CA TRP A 8 52.06 -16.17 13.10
C TRP A 8 51.01 -17.15 12.57
N GLN A 9 50.72 -18.19 13.36
CA GLN A 9 49.45 -18.92 13.30
C GLN A 9 48.63 -18.53 14.55
N LYS A 10 47.28 -18.54 14.44
CA LYS A 10 46.28 -18.29 15.51
C LYS A 10 46.04 -16.83 15.94
N ARG A 11 45.11 -16.16 15.23
CA ARG A 11 43.99 -15.30 15.72
C ARG A 11 43.37 -14.66 14.45
N ALA A 12 42.12 -14.87 14.06
CA ALA A 12 40.98 -15.42 14.80
C ALA A 12 40.04 -16.28 13.93
N ASP A 13 39.87 -17.54 14.33
CA ASP A 13 38.56 -18.19 14.24
C ASP A 13 37.68 -17.62 15.35
N ARG A 14 36.69 -16.79 14.98
CA ARG A 14 35.44 -16.57 15.73
C ARG A 14 34.50 -15.62 14.98
N GLY A 15 33.58 -16.21 14.23
CA GLY A 15 32.52 -15.52 13.50
C GLY A 15 32.00 -16.44 12.41
N GLY A 16 30.88 -17.13 12.66
CA GLY A 16 30.36 -18.13 11.72
C GLY A 16 29.91 -17.48 10.41
N PHE A 17 30.37 -18.02 9.27
CA PHE A 17 29.94 -17.61 7.94
C PHE A 17 29.28 -18.76 7.21
N GLY A 18 28.16 -18.45 6.55
CA GLY A 18 27.20 -19.42 6.02
C GLY A 18 27.59 -20.10 4.72
N VAL A 19 26.67 -20.94 4.24
CA VAL A 19 26.83 -21.81 3.07
C VAL A 19 27.07 -20.97 1.79
N PRO A 20 28.07 -21.30 0.96
CA PRO A 20 28.54 -20.40 -0.11
C PRO A 20 27.71 -20.47 -1.41
N ASN A 21 26.40 -20.14 -1.39
CA ASN A 21 25.66 -19.84 -2.63
C ASN A 21 24.31 -19.08 -2.46
N GLU A 22 24.15 -18.19 -1.48
CA GLU A 22 22.83 -17.56 -1.22
C GLU A 22 22.47 -16.33 -2.07
N TYR A 23 23.44 -15.69 -2.74
CA TYR A 23 23.24 -14.43 -3.47
C TYR A 23 23.75 -14.50 -4.91
N ASP A 24 23.04 -13.83 -5.83
CA ASP A 24 23.57 -13.44 -7.14
C ASP A 24 24.31 -12.11 -7.02
N HIS A 25 25.47 -12.01 -7.66
CA HIS A 25 26.36 -10.85 -7.55
C HIS A 25 26.49 -10.11 -8.89
N TYR A 26 26.44 -8.79 -8.82
CA TYR A 26 26.50 -7.90 -9.99
C TYR A 26 27.40 -6.68 -9.70
N VAL A 27 27.88 -6.04 -10.76
CA VAL A 27 28.58 -4.76 -10.70
C VAL A 27 27.82 -3.74 -11.53
N VAL A 28 27.59 -2.56 -10.96
CA VAL A 28 26.91 -1.46 -11.64
C VAL A 28 27.80 -0.91 -12.74
N SER A 29 27.29 -0.85 -13.97
CA SER A 29 27.97 -0.31 -15.15
C SER A 29 27.62 1.16 -15.44
N LYS A 30 26.34 1.54 -15.26
CA LYS A 30 25.80 2.90 -15.46
C LYS A 30 25.14 3.43 -14.18
N PRO A 31 25.14 4.75 -13.91
CA PRO A 31 24.33 5.33 -12.85
C PRO A 31 22.84 5.05 -13.09
N ALA A 32 22.10 4.64 -12.06
CA ALA A 32 20.66 4.37 -12.13
C ALA A 32 20.04 4.28 -10.72
N PRO A 33 18.73 4.49 -10.56
CA PRO A 33 17.99 4.05 -9.37
C PRO A 33 18.03 2.53 -9.21
N LEU A 34 18.11 2.04 -7.97
CA LEU A 34 18.27 0.60 -7.69
C LEU A 34 17.18 -0.28 -8.34
N LEU A 35 15.90 0.09 -8.25
CA LEU A 35 14.82 -0.70 -8.86
C LEU A 35 14.94 -0.78 -10.38
N GLU A 36 15.18 0.35 -11.04
CA GLU A 36 15.32 0.42 -12.50
C GLU A 36 16.46 -0.47 -12.96
N TRP A 37 17.63 -0.32 -12.31
CA TRP A 37 18.80 -1.15 -12.58
C TRP A 37 18.50 -2.65 -12.38
N LEU A 38 17.80 -3.02 -11.31
CA LEU A 38 17.44 -4.42 -11.04
C LEU A 38 16.49 -4.98 -12.10
N LEU A 39 15.50 -4.20 -12.55
CA LEU A 39 14.54 -4.63 -13.58
C LEU A 39 15.22 -4.84 -14.94
N GLU A 40 16.20 -4.02 -15.28
CA GLU A 40 17.00 -4.18 -16.52
C GLU A 40 17.96 -5.38 -16.47
N ASN A 41 18.65 -5.58 -15.32
CA ASN A 41 19.82 -6.44 -15.25
C ASN A 41 19.54 -7.82 -14.60
N VAL A 42 18.53 -7.95 -13.74
CA VAL A 42 18.19 -9.22 -13.04
C VAL A 42 17.12 -9.99 -13.82
N LYS A 43 17.48 -10.42 -15.04
CA LYS A 43 16.57 -11.06 -16.00
C LYS A 43 15.93 -12.38 -15.54
N SER A 44 16.40 -12.98 -14.45
CA SER A 44 15.90 -14.25 -13.89
C SER A 44 14.70 -14.11 -12.93
N SER A 45 14.17 -12.89 -12.75
CA SER A 45 13.10 -12.62 -11.78
C SER A 45 12.06 -11.62 -12.33
N SER A 46 10.77 -11.88 -12.10
CA SER A 46 9.70 -10.97 -12.50
C SER A 46 9.74 -9.64 -11.73
N LYS A 47 9.15 -8.58 -12.29
CA LYS A 47 9.01 -7.24 -11.65
C LYS A 47 8.48 -7.35 -10.22
N THR A 48 7.45 -8.16 -10.00
CA THR A 48 6.86 -8.45 -8.68
C THR A 48 7.84 -9.16 -7.74
N LYS A 49 8.60 -10.15 -8.23
CA LYS A 49 9.60 -10.88 -7.43
C LYS A 49 10.77 -9.97 -7.04
N ILE A 50 11.27 -9.13 -7.94
CA ILE A 50 12.32 -8.14 -7.66
C ILE A 50 11.84 -7.15 -6.58
N LYS A 51 10.61 -6.62 -6.69
CA LYS A 51 10.02 -5.75 -5.66
C LYS A 51 9.95 -6.44 -4.29
N GLN A 52 9.53 -7.70 -4.24
CA GLN A 52 9.47 -8.49 -2.99
C GLN A 52 10.84 -8.77 -2.37
N ILE A 53 11.87 -9.07 -3.17
CA ILE A 53 13.24 -9.30 -2.67
C ILE A 53 13.80 -8.00 -2.06
N LEU A 54 13.58 -6.85 -2.71
CA LEU A 54 14.04 -5.55 -2.25
C LEU A 54 13.35 -5.11 -0.95
N GLN A 55 12.01 -5.13 -0.90
CA GLN A 55 11.22 -4.92 0.33
C GLN A 55 11.66 -5.84 1.46
N GLY A 56 12.00 -7.07 1.10
CA GLY A 56 12.38 -8.10 2.04
C GLY A 56 13.65 -7.78 2.84
N ARG A 57 14.51 -6.85 2.42
CA ARG A 57 15.95 -6.74 2.79
C ARG A 57 16.88 -7.73 2.08
N GLY A 58 16.41 -8.36 1.00
CA GLY A 58 17.18 -9.33 0.22
C GLY A 58 18.19 -8.72 -0.76
N ILE A 59 18.42 -7.40 -0.72
CA ILE A 59 19.34 -6.71 -1.62
C ILE A 59 20.37 -5.92 -0.82
N ARG A 60 21.64 -6.05 -1.22
CA ARG A 60 22.77 -5.36 -0.59
C ARG A 60 23.56 -4.60 -1.65
N VAL A 61 23.93 -3.36 -1.38
CA VAL A 61 24.83 -2.55 -2.21
C VAL A 61 26.07 -2.25 -1.38
N ASP A 62 27.25 -2.60 -1.90
CA ASP A 62 28.54 -2.55 -1.21
C ASP A 62 28.49 -3.17 0.21
N GLY A 63 27.81 -4.32 0.31
CA GLY A 63 27.61 -5.07 1.54
C GLY A 63 26.55 -4.51 2.50
N LYS A 64 26.05 -3.28 2.28
CA LYS A 64 24.98 -2.67 3.09
C LYS A 64 23.62 -3.08 2.55
N THR A 65 22.74 -3.57 3.42
CA THR A 65 21.35 -3.88 3.07
C THR A 65 20.59 -2.63 2.67
N ILE A 66 19.96 -2.66 1.48
CA ILE A 66 19.13 -1.56 0.95
C ILE A 66 17.71 -2.09 0.73
N THR A 67 16.71 -1.32 1.13
CA THR A 67 15.27 -1.58 0.87
C THR A 67 14.63 -0.53 -0.04
N LYS A 68 15.28 0.62 -0.23
CA LYS A 68 14.73 1.75 -0.99
C LYS A 68 14.83 1.49 -2.49
N PHE A 69 13.70 1.66 -3.18
CA PHE A 69 13.60 1.46 -4.63
C PHE A 69 14.45 2.44 -5.45
N ASP A 70 14.65 3.65 -4.94
CA ASP A 70 15.34 4.76 -5.60
C ASP A 70 16.82 4.90 -5.23
N TYR A 71 17.39 3.94 -4.48
CA TYR A 71 18.77 4.08 -3.98
C TYR A 71 19.75 4.35 -5.14
N PRO A 72 20.51 5.46 -5.11
CA PRO A 72 21.27 5.92 -6.26
C PRO A 72 22.53 5.08 -6.45
N LEU A 73 22.55 4.25 -7.50
CA LEU A 73 23.69 3.45 -7.88
C LEU A 73 24.69 4.26 -8.69
N ARG A 74 25.98 3.93 -8.51
CA ARG A 74 27.11 4.51 -9.25
C ARG A 74 27.93 3.39 -9.88
N PRO A 75 28.57 3.62 -11.04
CA PRO A 75 29.49 2.66 -11.64
C PRO A 75 30.52 2.11 -10.64
N GLY A 76 30.74 0.81 -10.66
CA GLY A 76 31.64 0.11 -9.74
C GLY A 76 31.02 -0.37 -8.43
N MET A 77 29.82 0.11 -8.04
CA MET A 77 29.10 -0.44 -6.87
C MET A 77 28.76 -1.92 -7.07
N LYS A 78 28.91 -2.72 -6.00
CA LYS A 78 28.66 -4.16 -6.00
C LYS A 78 27.29 -4.47 -5.41
N ILE A 79 26.44 -5.12 -6.20
CA ILE A 79 25.09 -5.52 -5.78
C ILE A 79 25.10 -7.02 -5.47
N ALA A 80 24.47 -7.41 -4.36
CA ALA A 80 24.14 -8.79 -4.03
C ALA A 80 22.62 -8.93 -3.90
N VAL A 81 22.01 -9.86 -4.64
CA VAL A 81 20.56 -10.13 -4.67
C VAL A 81 20.31 -11.53 -4.13
N SER A 82 19.51 -11.67 -3.08
CA SER A 82 19.22 -12.96 -2.44
C SER A 82 18.47 -13.90 -3.39
N LYS A 83 18.98 -15.12 -3.53
CA LYS A 83 18.32 -16.22 -4.24
C LYS A 83 17.17 -16.81 -3.42
N SER A 84 17.23 -16.69 -2.09
CA SER A 84 16.23 -17.26 -1.18
C SER A 84 15.21 -16.20 -0.70
N LYS A 85 13.96 -16.65 -0.48
CA LYS A 85 12.90 -15.82 0.13
C LYS A 85 13.10 -15.55 1.63
N LYS A 86 14.08 -16.17 2.30
CA LYS A 86 14.28 -16.05 3.74
C LYS A 86 15.03 -14.76 4.07
N ASN A 87 14.26 -13.73 4.42
CA ASN A 87 14.78 -12.47 4.92
C ASN A 87 14.56 -12.32 6.42
N GLN A 88 15.61 -11.89 7.13
CA GLN A 88 15.53 -11.48 8.53
C GLN A 88 15.07 -10.02 8.63
N GLU A 89 14.18 -9.75 9.58
CA GLU A 89 13.61 -8.43 9.87
C GLU A 89 12.91 -7.72 8.69
N THR A 90 11.98 -8.42 8.04
CA THR A 90 10.86 -7.73 7.38
C THR A 90 10.09 -6.87 8.38
N PHE A 91 9.57 -5.72 7.93
CA PHE A 91 8.56 -4.98 8.70
C PHE A 91 7.38 -5.91 9.00
N LYS A 92 7.10 -6.14 10.28
CA LYS A 92 6.00 -6.99 10.75
C LYS A 92 4.99 -6.13 11.51
N SER A 93 3.82 -5.94 10.90
CA SER A 93 2.65 -5.37 11.54
C SER A 93 1.43 -6.23 11.20
N LYS A 94 0.55 -6.46 12.18
CA LYS A 94 -0.77 -7.07 11.92
C LYS A 94 -1.76 -6.12 11.23
N TYR A 95 -1.41 -4.83 11.15
CA TYR A 95 -2.28 -3.78 10.61
C TYR A 95 -1.83 -3.23 9.25
N LEU A 96 -0.59 -3.48 8.86
CA LEU A 96 0.04 -2.88 7.69
C LEU A 96 1.04 -3.82 7.04
N LYS A 97 1.13 -3.74 5.71
CA LYS A 97 2.19 -4.31 4.90
C LYS A 97 2.74 -3.22 3.99
N ILE A 98 4.06 -3.06 3.92
CA ILE A 98 4.70 -2.11 3.00
C ILE A 98 4.67 -2.72 1.59
N VAL A 99 4.04 -2.01 0.65
CA VAL A 99 3.86 -2.38 -0.76
C VAL A 99 4.88 -1.66 -1.65
N TYR A 100 5.41 -0.52 -1.21
CA TYR A 100 6.52 0.19 -1.84
C TYR A 100 7.12 1.23 -0.88
N GLU A 101 8.42 1.52 -0.99
CA GLU A 101 9.11 2.54 -0.17
C GLU A 101 10.38 3.07 -0.85
N ASP A 102 10.47 4.38 -1.04
CA ASP A 102 11.67 5.05 -1.55
C ASP A 102 12.16 6.12 -0.56
N ARG A 103 12.86 7.16 -1.04
CA ARG A 103 13.26 8.31 -0.22
C ARG A 103 12.09 9.21 0.19
N TYR A 104 11.11 9.39 -0.67
CA TYR A 104 10.09 10.43 -0.63
C TYR A 104 8.74 9.92 -0.10
N LEU A 105 8.36 8.68 -0.41
CA LEU A 105 7.05 8.13 -0.10
C LEU A 105 7.09 6.64 0.29
N VAL A 106 6.01 6.20 0.92
CA VAL A 106 5.73 4.79 1.22
C VAL A 106 4.29 4.47 0.82
N VAL A 107 4.10 3.36 0.10
CA VAL A 107 2.78 2.80 -0.19
C VAL A 107 2.59 1.58 0.70
N VAL A 108 1.44 1.52 1.38
CA VAL A 108 1.09 0.45 2.31
C VAL A 108 -0.25 -0.18 1.95
N GLU A 109 -0.39 -1.46 2.24
CA GLU A 109 -1.66 -2.17 2.30
C GLU A 109 -2.12 -2.13 3.77
N LYS A 110 -3.13 -1.31 4.03
CA LYS A 110 -3.78 -1.12 5.34
C LYS A 110 -4.80 -2.23 5.58
N GLN A 111 -4.80 -2.81 6.77
CA GLN A 111 -5.83 -3.74 7.23
C GLN A 111 -6.97 -3.00 7.97
N ILE A 112 -8.03 -3.73 8.34
CA ILE A 112 -9.16 -3.17 9.09
C ILE A 112 -8.80 -2.83 10.54
N GLY A 113 -9.65 -2.08 11.24
CA GLY A 113 -9.52 -1.80 12.67
C GLY A 113 -8.50 -0.72 13.07
N ILE A 114 -7.62 -0.27 12.16
CA ILE A 114 -6.63 0.80 12.37
C ILE A 114 -7.06 2.10 11.68
N LEU A 115 -6.83 3.26 12.29
CA LEU A 115 -7.12 4.55 11.66
C LEU A 115 -6.02 4.97 10.67
N SER A 116 -6.39 5.68 9.60
CA SER A 116 -5.42 6.35 8.72
C SER A 116 -4.62 7.43 9.46
N MET A 117 -5.30 8.18 10.33
CA MET A 117 -4.75 9.28 11.13
C MET A 117 -5.32 9.27 12.54
N ALA A 118 -4.59 9.85 13.49
CA ALA A 118 -5.07 9.99 14.86
C ALA A 118 -6.40 10.78 14.91
N ALA A 119 -7.35 10.31 15.70
CA ALA A 119 -8.63 10.97 15.96
C ALA A 119 -8.69 11.57 17.39
N GLY A 120 -7.53 11.71 18.02
CA GLY A 120 -7.35 12.08 19.43
C GLY A 120 -6.08 11.43 19.99
N HIS A 121 -5.72 11.79 21.22
CA HIS A 121 -4.55 11.22 21.91
C HIS A 121 -4.66 9.68 21.99
N SER A 122 -3.51 9.01 21.86
CA SER A 122 -3.37 7.54 22.02
C SER A 122 -4.09 6.64 20.99
N SER A 123 -4.75 7.20 19.97
CA SER A 123 -5.46 6.40 18.96
C SER A 123 -4.51 5.65 18.02
N LEU A 124 -4.64 4.32 17.92
CA LEU A 124 -3.84 3.48 17.02
C LEU A 124 -4.10 3.87 15.56
N ASN A 125 -3.06 4.30 14.87
CA ASN A 125 -3.13 4.79 13.51
C ASN A 125 -1.90 4.42 12.68
N VAL A 126 -2.05 4.44 11.35
CA VAL A 126 -1.02 4.05 10.38
C VAL A 126 0.23 4.92 10.47
N LYS A 127 0.08 6.25 10.66
CA LYS A 127 1.21 7.19 10.80
C LYS A 127 2.15 6.75 11.93
N THR A 128 1.61 6.48 13.12
CA THR A 128 2.41 6.05 14.28
C THR A 128 3.15 4.73 14.05
N VAL A 129 2.55 3.77 13.32
CA VAL A 129 3.23 2.50 12.99
C VAL A 129 4.36 2.71 11.98
N LEU A 130 4.20 3.64 11.03
CA LEU A 130 5.25 4.02 10.08
C LEU A 130 6.36 4.83 10.73
N ASP A 131 6.05 5.77 11.62
CA ASP A 131 7.02 6.55 12.39
C ASP A 131 7.92 5.63 13.26
N ASP A 132 7.33 4.65 13.95
CA ASP A 132 8.06 3.63 14.71
C ASP A 132 8.98 2.79 13.82
N TYR A 133 8.49 2.40 12.63
CA TYR A 133 9.29 1.69 11.63
C TYR A 133 10.47 2.53 11.12
N PHE A 134 10.24 3.80 10.76
CA PHE A 134 11.29 4.71 10.31
C PHE A 134 12.34 4.93 11.40
N HIS A 135 11.91 5.13 12.65
CA HIS A 135 12.81 5.25 13.80
C HIS A 135 13.67 3.99 14.01
N LYS A 136 13.05 2.81 14.06
CA LYS A 136 13.75 1.51 14.21
C LYS A 136 14.71 1.22 13.06
N THR A 137 14.39 1.68 11.85
CA THR A 137 15.26 1.56 10.67
C THR A 137 16.24 2.73 10.49
N ARG A 138 16.33 3.64 11.47
CA ARG A 138 17.22 4.82 11.49
C ARG A 138 17.07 5.72 10.27
N GLN A 139 15.84 5.83 9.75
CA GLN A 139 15.51 6.75 8.69
C GLN A 139 15.18 8.12 9.28
N ASN A 140 15.82 9.17 8.77
CA ASN A 140 15.56 10.55 9.18
C ASN A 140 14.35 11.11 8.41
N CYS A 141 13.16 10.60 8.73
CA CYS A 141 11.88 10.95 8.09
C CYS A 141 10.71 10.66 9.03
N GLN A 142 9.54 11.22 8.73
CA GLN A 142 8.28 10.92 9.43
C GLN A 142 7.19 10.61 8.40
N ALA A 143 6.17 9.86 8.79
CA ALA A 143 5.02 9.61 7.93
C ALA A 143 4.11 10.86 7.89
N HIS A 144 3.77 11.29 6.68
CA HIS A 144 2.92 12.43 6.36
C HIS A 144 1.73 11.95 5.52
N VAL A 145 0.53 12.48 5.77
CA VAL A 145 -0.72 11.85 5.31
C VAL A 145 -1.40 12.67 4.24
N VAL A 146 -1.42 12.13 3.03
CA VAL A 146 -1.94 12.81 1.82
C VAL A 146 -3.36 12.34 1.44
N HIS A 147 -3.78 11.16 1.91
CA HIS A 147 -5.18 10.73 1.85
C HIS A 147 -5.54 9.78 3.00
N ARG A 148 -6.83 9.44 3.12
CA ARG A 148 -7.37 8.63 4.22
C ARG A 148 -8.31 7.56 3.69
N LEU A 149 -8.21 6.36 4.26
CA LEU A 149 -9.27 5.35 4.29
C LEU A 149 -10.00 5.41 5.65
N ASP A 150 -11.25 4.99 5.68
CA ASP A 150 -11.98 4.76 6.94
C ASP A 150 -11.28 3.66 7.78
N ARG A 151 -11.57 3.62 9.08
CA ARG A 151 -10.94 2.68 10.03
C ARG A 151 -11.02 1.23 9.55
N ASP A 152 -12.18 0.82 9.05
CA ASP A 152 -12.49 -0.57 8.74
C ASP A 152 -12.51 -0.87 7.23
N THR A 153 -12.18 0.14 6.40
CA THR A 153 -11.79 -0.08 5.00
C THR A 153 -10.35 -0.57 4.95
N SER A 154 -10.09 -1.71 4.31
CA SER A 154 -8.72 -2.17 4.03
C SER A 154 -8.24 -1.67 2.66
N GLY A 155 -6.96 -1.85 2.34
CA GLY A 155 -6.41 -1.61 1.00
C GLY A 155 -5.27 -0.60 0.92
N LEU A 156 -4.97 -0.17 -0.29
CA LEU A 156 -3.82 0.64 -0.64
C LEU A 156 -3.93 2.07 -0.11
N MET A 157 -2.81 2.54 0.46
CA MET A 157 -2.62 3.92 0.87
C MET A 157 -1.21 4.41 0.57
N ILE A 158 -1.07 5.70 0.31
CA ILE A 158 0.23 6.40 0.19
C ILE A 158 0.42 7.39 1.36
N TYR A 159 1.64 7.41 1.88
CA TYR A 159 2.15 8.39 2.85
C TYR A 159 3.43 9.01 2.30
N ALA A 160 3.56 10.33 2.42
CA ALA A 160 4.82 11.02 2.20
C ALA A 160 5.77 10.80 3.39
N LYS A 161 7.08 10.96 3.18
CA LYS A 161 8.14 10.80 4.18
C LYS A 161 8.70 12.14 4.69
N ASP A 162 8.24 13.23 4.11
CA ASP A 162 8.57 14.60 4.48
C ASP A 162 7.42 15.56 4.05
N LYS A 163 7.38 16.76 4.62
CA LYS A 163 6.31 17.74 4.38
C LYS A 163 6.33 18.34 2.96
N GLN A 164 7.48 18.37 2.28
CA GLN A 164 7.55 18.88 0.90
C GLN A 164 6.89 17.88 -0.06
N THR A 165 7.16 16.58 0.11
CA THR A 165 6.51 15.51 -0.63
C THR A 165 5.01 15.41 -0.32
N GLU A 166 4.60 15.67 0.93
CA GLU A 166 3.17 15.76 1.31
C GLU A 166 2.47 16.85 0.50
N LEU A 167 3.00 18.08 0.54
CA LEU A 167 2.42 19.22 -0.18
C LEU A 167 2.41 18.99 -1.69
N ALA A 168 3.48 18.46 -2.27
CA ALA A 168 3.55 18.17 -3.71
C ALA A 168 2.53 17.11 -4.18
N LEU A 169 2.09 16.20 -3.30
CA LEU A 169 1.01 15.25 -3.59
C LEU A 169 -0.39 15.87 -3.39
N GLU A 170 -0.55 16.73 -2.38
CA GLU A 170 -1.83 17.37 -2.05
C GLU A 170 -2.22 18.50 -3.02
N ASP A 171 -1.26 19.31 -3.49
CA ASP A 171 -1.46 20.56 -4.24
C ASP A 171 -2.35 20.36 -5.49
N ASP A 172 -2.13 19.28 -6.23
CA ASP A 172 -3.05 18.80 -7.27
C ASP A 172 -3.33 17.30 -7.11
N TRP A 173 -3.95 16.93 -5.99
CA TRP A 173 -4.31 15.54 -5.71
C TRP A 173 -5.11 14.87 -6.85
N HIS A 174 -5.98 15.62 -7.53
CA HIS A 174 -6.85 15.06 -8.57
C HIS A 174 -6.10 14.78 -9.89
N HIS A 175 -5.11 15.59 -10.27
CA HIS A 175 -4.22 15.28 -11.40
C HIS A 175 -3.15 14.25 -11.01
N ASN A 176 -2.58 14.39 -9.81
CA ASN A 176 -1.54 13.50 -9.30
C ASN A 176 -2.04 12.06 -9.15
N VAL A 177 -3.28 11.84 -8.73
CA VAL A 177 -3.84 10.50 -8.45
C VAL A 177 -4.96 10.17 -9.41
N TYR A 178 -4.57 9.72 -10.60
CA TYR A 178 -5.43 9.52 -11.76
C TYR A 178 -6.30 8.24 -11.72
N ASP A 179 -6.00 7.26 -10.86
CA ASP A 179 -6.89 6.12 -10.64
C ASP A 179 -6.92 5.66 -9.17
N ARG A 180 -8.13 5.46 -8.66
CA ARG A 180 -8.41 4.92 -7.32
C ARG A 180 -9.63 4.04 -7.42
N ARG A 181 -9.43 2.74 -7.31
CA ARG A 181 -10.53 1.77 -7.40
C ARG A 181 -10.64 0.93 -6.16
N TYR A 182 -11.88 0.75 -5.76
CA TYR A 182 -12.30 -0.01 -4.60
C TYR A 182 -13.09 -1.20 -5.11
N VAL A 183 -13.09 -2.28 -4.34
CA VAL A 183 -14.05 -3.35 -4.49
C VAL A 183 -14.86 -3.44 -3.21
N ALA A 184 -16.18 -3.60 -3.34
CA ALA A 184 -17.04 -3.92 -2.22
C ALA A 184 -17.89 -5.17 -2.50
N LEU A 185 -18.25 -5.88 -1.42
CA LEU A 185 -19.41 -6.76 -1.44
C LEU A 185 -20.60 -5.93 -0.94
N VAL A 186 -21.66 -5.87 -1.73
CA VAL A 186 -22.92 -5.19 -1.42
C VAL A 186 -24.06 -6.18 -1.31
N SER A 187 -25.07 -5.85 -0.51
CA SER A 187 -26.26 -6.67 -0.31
C SER A 187 -27.17 -6.67 -1.53
N GLY A 188 -27.71 -7.84 -1.88
CA GLY A 188 -28.58 -8.06 -3.02
C GLY A 188 -27.88 -8.12 -4.38
N GLU A 189 -28.67 -8.39 -5.41
CA GLU A 189 -28.27 -8.39 -6.81
C GLU A 189 -28.37 -6.98 -7.41
N MET A 190 -27.25 -6.36 -7.78
CA MET A 190 -27.22 -5.07 -8.48
C MET A 190 -27.89 -5.21 -9.85
N GLU A 191 -28.90 -4.39 -10.15
CA GLU A 191 -29.63 -4.51 -11.42
C GLU A 191 -28.74 -4.19 -12.63
N GLU A 192 -27.96 -3.12 -12.54
CA GLU A 192 -27.13 -2.61 -13.65
C GLU A 192 -25.69 -3.12 -13.61
N ASP A 193 -25.11 -3.35 -14.80
CA ASP A 193 -23.71 -3.75 -14.97
C ASP A 193 -22.72 -2.62 -14.69
N GLU A 194 -23.11 -1.36 -14.94
CA GLU A 194 -22.30 -0.18 -14.65
C GLU A 194 -23.17 1.06 -14.48
N GLY A 195 -22.63 2.07 -13.80
CA GLY A 195 -23.35 3.32 -13.60
C GLY A 195 -22.54 4.38 -12.89
N THR A 196 -23.17 5.53 -12.64
CA THR A 196 -22.58 6.65 -11.91
C THR A 196 -23.58 7.22 -10.92
N VAL A 197 -23.18 7.35 -9.66
CA VAL A 197 -23.96 8.02 -8.60
C VAL A 197 -23.24 9.31 -8.24
N ALA A 198 -23.95 10.43 -8.37
CA ALA A 198 -23.43 11.76 -8.11
C ALA A 198 -24.42 12.60 -7.28
N ASN A 199 -24.05 12.93 -6.03
CA ASN A 199 -24.91 13.70 -5.12
C ASN A 199 -24.09 14.51 -4.08
N TRP A 200 -24.76 15.27 -3.23
CA TRP A 200 -24.14 16.13 -2.20
C TRP A 200 -24.08 15.44 -0.85
N LEU A 201 -22.87 15.11 -0.37
CA LEU A 201 -22.68 14.44 0.91
C LEU A 201 -22.44 15.43 2.05
N LYS A 202 -23.22 15.30 3.13
CA LYS A 202 -23.15 16.16 4.32
C LYS A 202 -23.23 15.35 5.61
N ASP A 203 -22.52 15.77 6.64
CA ASP A 203 -22.66 15.19 7.99
C ASP A 203 -23.82 15.85 8.74
N ASN A 204 -24.67 15.05 9.38
CA ASN A 204 -25.71 15.53 10.31
C ASN A 204 -25.14 15.80 11.72
N LYS A 205 -25.98 16.27 12.66
CA LYS A 205 -25.58 16.56 14.06
C LYS A 205 -25.03 15.34 14.82
N ALA A 206 -25.28 14.12 14.36
CA ALA A 206 -24.76 12.87 14.92
C ALA A 206 -23.52 12.34 14.16
N TYR A 207 -22.91 13.15 13.29
CA TYR A 207 -21.77 12.77 12.43
C TYR A 207 -22.05 11.59 11.49
N ILE A 208 -23.33 11.36 11.16
CA ILE A 208 -23.78 10.45 10.11
C ILE A 208 -23.78 11.21 8.78
N THR A 209 -23.10 10.65 7.79
CA THR A 209 -23.02 11.24 6.45
C THR A 209 -24.25 10.79 5.68
N TYR A 210 -24.96 11.72 5.05
CA TYR A 210 -26.13 11.47 4.24
C TYR A 210 -26.02 12.24 2.92
N SER A 211 -26.77 11.81 1.92
CA SER A 211 -26.83 12.37 0.58
C SER A 211 -27.96 13.38 0.40
N SER A 212 -27.88 14.12 -0.70
CA SER A 212 -28.90 15.09 -1.14
C SER A 212 -28.72 15.34 -2.63
N ASP A 213 -29.79 15.24 -3.40
CA ASP A 213 -29.75 15.50 -4.85
C ASP A 213 -29.51 16.98 -5.18
N THR A 214 -29.82 17.86 -4.22
CA THR A 214 -29.60 19.31 -4.29
C THR A 214 -28.48 19.76 -3.36
N ASP A 215 -27.79 20.85 -3.72
CA ASP A 215 -26.78 21.45 -2.86
C ASP A 215 -27.41 21.95 -1.55
N ASN A 216 -27.06 21.28 -0.46
CA ASN A 216 -27.49 21.60 0.89
C ASN A 216 -26.35 22.22 1.73
N GLY A 217 -25.30 22.74 1.10
CA GLY A 217 -24.02 23.07 1.74
C GLY A 217 -23.20 21.82 2.09
N GLY A 218 -23.37 20.76 1.29
CA GLY A 218 -22.63 19.51 1.39
C GLY A 218 -21.31 19.57 0.60
N LYS A 219 -20.72 18.41 0.33
CA LYS A 219 -19.63 18.27 -0.63
C LYS A 219 -20.06 17.35 -1.76
N TYR A 220 -20.07 17.87 -2.98
CA TYR A 220 -20.37 17.07 -4.17
C TYR A 220 -19.43 15.87 -4.26
N ALA A 221 -20.02 14.73 -4.57
CA ALA A 221 -19.40 13.42 -4.58
C ALA A 221 -19.82 12.65 -5.83
N VAL A 222 -18.86 12.08 -6.55
CA VAL A 222 -19.07 11.31 -7.79
C VAL A 222 -18.36 9.96 -7.67
N THR A 223 -19.14 8.89 -7.86
CA THR A 223 -18.70 7.50 -7.80
C THR A 223 -19.19 6.79 -9.06
N HIS A 224 -18.28 6.24 -9.87
CA HIS A 224 -18.64 5.29 -10.93
C HIS A 224 -18.56 3.87 -10.37
N TYR A 225 -19.39 2.96 -10.86
CA TYR A 225 -19.36 1.56 -10.46
C TYR A 225 -19.46 0.61 -11.66
N HIS A 226 -18.95 -0.61 -11.47
CA HIS A 226 -19.08 -1.72 -12.41
C HIS A 226 -19.23 -3.05 -11.64
N THR A 227 -20.26 -3.82 -11.95
CA THR A 227 -20.61 -5.06 -11.24
C THR A 227 -19.75 -6.22 -11.77
N LEU A 228 -18.84 -6.73 -10.95
CA LEU A 228 -17.87 -7.76 -11.32
C LEU A 228 -18.46 -9.19 -11.28
N GLN A 229 -19.35 -9.45 -10.33
CA GLN A 229 -20.00 -10.75 -10.13
C GLN A 229 -21.24 -10.58 -9.25
N ARG A 230 -22.29 -11.37 -9.50
CA ARG A 230 -23.54 -11.45 -8.73
C ARG A 230 -23.77 -12.83 -8.12
N SER A 231 -24.54 -12.88 -7.04
CA SER A 231 -25.33 -14.01 -6.56
C SER A 231 -26.70 -13.48 -6.09
N THR A 232 -27.63 -14.36 -5.72
CA THR A 232 -28.97 -13.96 -5.24
C THR A 232 -28.91 -12.98 -4.06
N ASP A 233 -27.98 -13.21 -3.15
CA ASP A 233 -27.90 -12.48 -1.87
C ASP A 233 -26.91 -11.30 -1.91
N TYR A 234 -25.94 -11.29 -2.83
CA TYR A 234 -24.83 -10.33 -2.83
C TYR A 234 -24.30 -10.00 -4.23
N SER A 235 -23.72 -8.81 -4.37
CA SER A 235 -22.94 -8.41 -5.56
C SER A 235 -21.54 -7.96 -5.19
N LEU A 236 -20.54 -8.34 -5.99
CA LEU A 236 -19.18 -7.82 -5.91
C LEU A 236 -19.02 -6.73 -6.96
N VAL A 237 -18.78 -5.51 -6.49
CA VAL A 237 -18.83 -4.31 -7.33
C VAL A 237 -17.51 -3.55 -7.21
N GLU A 238 -16.96 -3.16 -8.35
CA GLU A 238 -15.85 -2.22 -8.45
C GLU A 238 -16.39 -0.78 -8.41
N PHE A 239 -15.73 0.10 -7.66
CA PHE A 239 -16.05 1.52 -7.58
C PHE A 239 -14.82 2.36 -7.93
N LYS A 240 -14.95 3.25 -8.92
CA LYS A 240 -13.92 4.24 -9.28
C LYS A 240 -14.29 5.60 -8.70
N LEU A 241 -13.36 6.19 -7.95
CA LEU A 241 -13.58 7.45 -7.24
C LEU A 241 -12.97 8.66 -7.97
N GLU A 242 -13.83 9.45 -8.62
CA GLU A 242 -13.50 10.81 -9.06
C GLU A 242 -13.26 11.71 -7.83
N THR A 243 -14.19 11.71 -6.87
CA THR A 243 -14.06 12.42 -5.59
C THR A 243 -13.71 11.49 -4.42
N GLY A 244 -13.05 12.02 -3.39
CA GLY A 244 -12.74 11.29 -2.15
C GLY A 244 -13.45 11.87 -0.93
N ARG A 245 -14.77 11.67 -0.78
CA ARG A 245 -15.53 12.13 0.40
C ARG A 245 -15.61 11.05 1.49
N LYS A 246 -15.83 11.49 2.73
CA LYS A 246 -16.01 10.62 3.91
C LYS A 246 -17.21 9.68 3.70
N ASN A 247 -17.04 8.38 3.95
CA ASN A 247 -18.07 7.35 3.73
C ASN A 247 -18.65 7.26 2.29
N GLN A 248 -18.04 7.88 1.27
CA GLN A 248 -18.69 8.12 -0.03
C GLN A 248 -19.36 6.89 -0.66
N ILE A 249 -18.59 5.82 -0.89
CA ILE A 249 -19.10 4.57 -1.47
C ILE A 249 -20.23 4.03 -0.60
N ARG A 250 -20.04 3.98 0.73
CA ARG A 250 -20.97 3.39 1.70
C ARG A 250 -22.34 4.07 1.70
N VAL A 251 -22.37 5.40 1.56
CA VAL A 251 -23.61 6.18 1.43
C VAL A 251 -24.24 5.94 0.05
N HIS A 252 -23.48 6.11 -1.04
CA HIS A 252 -24.02 5.93 -2.40
C HIS A 252 -24.60 4.52 -2.62
N THR A 253 -23.96 3.48 -2.09
CA THR A 253 -24.44 2.09 -2.19
C THR A 253 -25.70 1.85 -1.34
N ALA A 254 -25.80 2.47 -0.16
CA ALA A 254 -27.01 2.40 0.66
C ALA A 254 -28.17 3.17 0.03
N ASP A 255 -27.90 4.33 -0.61
CA ASP A 255 -28.89 5.10 -1.36
C ASP A 255 -29.44 4.32 -2.57
N MET A 256 -28.61 3.50 -3.22
CA MET A 256 -29.02 2.56 -4.27
C MET A 256 -29.78 1.33 -3.75
N GLY A 257 -30.00 1.19 -2.44
CA GLY A 257 -30.65 0.01 -1.84
C GLY A 257 -29.73 -1.20 -1.63
N HIS A 258 -28.47 -1.12 -2.07
CA HIS A 258 -27.46 -2.18 -1.99
C HIS A 258 -26.32 -1.80 -1.05
N PRO A 259 -26.53 -1.69 0.28
CA PRO A 259 -25.48 -1.24 1.18
C PRO A 259 -24.29 -2.21 1.24
N VAL A 260 -23.11 -1.70 1.59
CA VAL A 260 -21.91 -2.54 1.77
C VAL A 260 -22.11 -3.52 2.93
N CYS A 261 -21.86 -4.81 2.69
CA CYS A 261 -22.00 -5.82 3.74
C CYS A 261 -20.99 -5.58 4.88
N GLY A 262 -21.39 -5.87 6.11
CA GLY A 262 -20.63 -5.60 7.34
C GLY A 262 -20.54 -4.13 7.71
N ASP A 263 -21.33 -3.25 7.07
CA ASP A 263 -21.41 -1.84 7.45
C ASP A 263 -22.38 -1.61 8.61
N ILE A 264 -21.85 -1.46 9.82
CA ILE A 264 -22.63 -1.23 11.04
C ILE A 264 -23.44 0.09 11.01
N LYS A 265 -23.14 1.01 10.08
CA LYS A 265 -23.69 2.38 10.07
C LYS A 265 -24.69 2.63 8.94
N TYR A 266 -24.47 2.04 7.78
CA TYR A 266 -25.31 2.20 6.59
C TYR A 266 -25.85 0.85 6.05
N GLY A 267 -25.50 -0.26 6.69
CA GLY A 267 -25.91 -1.61 6.32
C GLY A 267 -27.30 -2.00 6.79
N ASN A 268 -27.83 -3.05 6.16
CA ASN A 268 -29.09 -3.71 6.47
C ASN A 268 -28.98 -4.82 7.54
N GLY A 269 -27.75 -5.23 7.89
CA GLY A 269 -27.47 -6.33 8.84
C GLY A 269 -26.65 -7.48 8.26
N ASP A 270 -26.49 -7.55 6.93
CA ASP A 270 -25.67 -8.59 6.29
C ASP A 270 -24.20 -8.45 6.68
N ASP A 271 -23.58 -9.54 7.15
CA ASP A 271 -22.17 -9.57 7.55
C ASP A 271 -21.49 -10.93 7.23
N PRO A 272 -21.44 -11.35 5.95
CA PRO A 272 -20.90 -12.65 5.56
C PRO A 272 -19.37 -12.78 5.73
N CYS A 273 -18.68 -11.68 6.06
CA CYS A 273 -17.22 -11.65 6.24
C CYS A 273 -16.76 -11.26 7.66
N HIS A 274 -17.66 -10.88 8.57
CA HIS A 274 -17.34 -10.36 9.90
C HIS A 274 -16.46 -9.09 9.89
N ARG A 275 -16.74 -8.21 8.93
CA ARG A 275 -16.05 -6.94 8.68
C ARG A 275 -16.76 -6.13 7.59
N LEU A 276 -16.54 -4.80 7.59
CA LEU A 276 -16.87 -3.95 6.45
C LEU A 276 -16.23 -4.49 5.17
N CYS A 277 -17.08 -4.87 4.21
CA CYS A 277 -16.69 -5.50 2.96
C CYS A 277 -16.28 -4.46 1.91
N LEU A 278 -15.36 -3.55 2.26
CA LEU A 278 -14.82 -2.52 1.38
C LEU A 278 -13.27 -2.57 1.37
N HIS A 279 -12.69 -2.58 0.17
CA HIS A 279 -11.24 -2.69 -0.03
C HIS A 279 -10.75 -1.76 -1.15
N ALA A 280 -9.84 -0.83 -0.85
CA ALA A 280 -9.14 0.00 -1.84
C ALA A 280 -8.08 -0.83 -2.56
N TYR A 281 -8.41 -1.38 -3.73
CA TYR A 281 -7.62 -2.45 -4.35
C TYR A 281 -6.68 -1.94 -5.46
N VAL A 282 -6.94 -0.77 -6.06
CA VAL A 282 -6.04 -0.09 -7.02
C VAL A 282 -5.75 1.34 -6.58
N LEU A 283 -4.49 1.73 -6.68
CA LEU A 283 -4.02 3.10 -6.46
C LEU A 283 -2.95 3.43 -7.51
N CYS A 284 -3.24 4.38 -8.39
CA CYS A 284 -2.34 4.84 -9.43
C CYS A 284 -2.13 6.36 -9.36
N PHE A 285 -0.88 6.80 -9.37
CA PHE A 285 -0.50 8.19 -9.21
C PHE A 285 0.81 8.53 -9.92
N TYR A 286 1.10 9.81 -10.15
CA TYR A 286 2.41 10.28 -10.58
C TYR A 286 3.32 10.50 -9.38
N HIS A 287 4.53 9.95 -9.41
CA HIS A 287 5.51 10.15 -8.34
C HIS A 287 5.87 11.65 -8.24
N PRO A 288 5.71 12.32 -7.09
CA PRO A 288 5.75 13.79 -6.96
C PRO A 288 7.10 14.43 -7.34
N VAL A 289 8.20 13.68 -7.25
CA VAL A 289 9.56 14.16 -7.62
C VAL A 289 10.05 13.69 -9.02
N THR A 290 9.69 12.49 -9.48
CA THR A 290 10.19 11.92 -10.76
C THR A 290 9.17 11.99 -11.89
N HIS A 291 7.93 12.37 -11.56
CA HIS A 291 6.75 12.42 -12.43
C HIS A 291 6.44 11.11 -13.19
N GLN A 292 7.04 10.00 -12.77
CA GLN A 292 6.77 8.68 -13.36
C GLN A 292 5.42 8.13 -12.89
N PRO A 293 4.66 7.42 -13.76
CA PRO A 293 3.44 6.74 -13.35
C PRO A 293 3.76 5.58 -12.40
N MET A 294 3.04 5.54 -11.28
CA MET A 294 3.19 4.59 -10.19
C MET A 294 1.87 3.85 -10.00
N GLU A 295 1.86 2.57 -10.36
CA GLU A 295 0.66 1.73 -10.32
C GLU A 295 0.80 0.63 -9.28
N PHE A 296 -0.23 0.49 -8.44
CA PHE A 296 -0.30 -0.51 -7.39
C PHE A 296 -1.68 -1.18 -7.38
N GLU A 297 -1.66 -2.51 -7.23
CA GLU A 297 -2.84 -3.35 -7.11
C GLU A 297 -2.66 -4.36 -5.98
N THR A 298 -3.73 -4.63 -5.22
CA THR A 298 -3.84 -5.74 -4.27
C THR A 298 -4.96 -6.69 -4.68
N PRO A 299 -4.82 -8.01 -4.46
CA PRO A 299 -5.87 -8.96 -4.82
C PRO A 299 -7.16 -8.68 -4.03
N ILE A 300 -8.30 -8.86 -4.69
CA ILE A 300 -9.62 -8.82 -4.04
C ILE A 300 -9.63 -9.79 -2.83
N PRO A 301 -10.08 -9.36 -1.64
CA PRO A 301 -10.11 -10.22 -0.45
C PRO A 301 -10.85 -11.53 -0.71
N SER A 302 -10.23 -12.64 -0.30
CA SER A 302 -10.72 -13.99 -0.61
C SER A 302 -12.10 -14.29 -0.02
N GLU A 303 -12.41 -13.64 1.10
CA GLU A 303 -13.69 -13.69 1.79
C GLU A 303 -14.83 -13.10 0.97
N PHE A 304 -14.62 -11.99 0.25
CA PHE A 304 -15.68 -11.37 -0.58
C PHE A 304 -16.08 -12.33 -1.72
N ARG A 305 -15.10 -12.93 -2.41
CA ARG A 305 -15.34 -13.93 -3.47
C ARG A 305 -15.88 -15.27 -2.94
N ARG A 306 -15.79 -15.53 -1.64
CA ARG A 306 -16.35 -16.73 -1.00
C ARG A 306 -17.83 -16.54 -0.64
N ALA A 307 -18.22 -15.34 -0.22
CA ALA A 307 -19.62 -14.99 0.05
C ALA A 307 -20.52 -15.06 -1.20
N LEU A 308 -19.97 -14.88 -2.40
CA LEU A 308 -20.69 -15.05 -3.68
C LEU A 308 -20.89 -16.52 -4.11
N LYS A 309 -20.42 -17.50 -3.33
CA LYS A 309 -20.43 -18.94 -3.70
C LYS A 309 -21.27 -19.80 -2.77
N SER A 310 -21.83 -19.21 -1.72
CA SER A 310 -22.85 -19.82 -0.85
C SER A 310 -24.22 -19.74 -1.51
#